data_AF-A0A7S0MP46-F1
#
_entry.id   AF-A0A7S0MP46-F1
#
_cell.length_a   1.000
_cell.length_b   1.000
_cell.length_c   1.000
_cell.angle_alpha   90.00
_cell.angle_beta   90.00
_cell.angle_gamma   90.00
#
_symmetry.space_group_name_H-M   'P 1'
#
loop_
_entity.id
_entity.type
_entity.pdbx_description
1 polymer ?
#
loop_
_entity_poly.entity_id
_entity_poly.type
_entity_poly.pdbx_seq_one_letter_code
_entity_poly.pdbx_strand_id
1 'polypeptide(L)'
;RFSPQNSSQNIAFYSVATYVTPAILTCTVPAWQSSTRRAYVQLLDLNRVLSIPTGNLSLSFIPEWISLYPSVGDRLGGSNGGRSPILTISGFGFDRIKFYVCAFNGTLSKFSKSRAVKASNFNMILFTPPVWDNFSQWGSFHTADTNISILEIDSSGLEQKVRGAFLAKYQFVDINKRPSFQISSLLANGKGIITIFNFAKNISTGTNEDG
;
A
#
# COMPACT_ATOMS: atom_id res chain seq x y z
N ARG A 1 27.69 30.79 -9.79
CA ARG A 1 26.45 30.03 -9.50
C ARG A 1 26.54 28.71 -10.26
N PHE A 2 26.99 27.64 -9.60
CA PHE A 2 27.00 26.31 -10.20
C PHE A 2 25.63 25.67 -9.93
N SER A 3 24.86 25.42 -10.99
CA SER A 3 23.69 24.54 -10.89
C SER A 3 24.18 23.12 -10.60
N PRO A 4 23.63 22.42 -9.60
CA PRO A 4 23.93 21.01 -9.41
C PRO A 4 23.38 20.26 -10.64
N GLN A 5 24.28 19.72 -11.45
CA GLN A 5 23.89 18.71 -12.45
C GLN A 5 23.46 17.48 -11.67
N ASN A 6 22.15 17.28 -11.61
CA ASN A 6 21.52 16.10 -11.06
C ASN A 6 21.87 14.95 -12.03
N SER A 7 23.03 14.32 -11.83
CA SER A 7 23.38 13.09 -12.51
C SER A 7 22.33 12.06 -12.09
N SER A 8 21.35 11.82 -12.95
CA SER A 8 20.40 10.73 -12.79
C SER A 8 21.21 9.44 -12.73
N GLN A 9 21.51 8.98 -11.52
CA GLN A 9 22.17 7.70 -11.33
C GLN A 9 21.26 6.65 -11.96
N ASN A 10 21.75 6.00 -13.02
CA ASN A 10 21.10 4.84 -13.58
C ASN A 10 21.17 3.74 -12.53
N ILE A 11 20.08 3.58 -11.77
CA ILE A 11 19.96 2.49 -10.81
C ILE A 11 19.79 1.21 -11.62
N ALA A 12 20.87 0.42 -11.71
CA ALA A 12 20.84 -0.89 -12.34
C ALA A 12 20.51 -1.94 -11.28
N PHE A 13 19.53 -2.79 -11.57
CA PHE A 13 19.22 -3.97 -10.79
C PHE A 13 19.65 -5.19 -11.58
N TYR A 14 20.33 -6.12 -10.92
CA TYR A 14 20.87 -7.32 -11.56
C TYR A 14 20.14 -8.55 -11.03
N SER A 15 19.88 -9.48 -11.94
CA SER A 15 19.41 -10.82 -11.61
C SER A 15 20.27 -11.83 -12.35
N VAL A 16 20.66 -12.89 -11.66
CA VAL A 16 21.39 -13.98 -12.29
C VAL A 16 20.43 -14.72 -13.22
N ALA A 17 20.84 -14.88 -14.48
CA ALA A 17 20.11 -15.68 -15.44
C ALA A 17 20.56 -17.15 -15.34
N THR A 18 19.59 -18.06 -15.31
CA THR A 18 19.80 -19.50 -15.37
C THR A 18 19.64 -19.96 -16.81
N TYR A 19 20.66 -20.65 -17.31
CA TYR A 19 20.61 -21.32 -18.60
C TYR A 19 19.60 -22.47 -18.57
N VAL A 20 18.71 -22.54 -19.57
CA VAL A 20 17.74 -23.63 -19.72
C VAL A 20 18.01 -24.39 -21.01
N THR A 21 18.08 -23.69 -22.14
CA THR A 21 18.42 -24.25 -23.46
C THR A 21 19.23 -23.23 -24.27
N PRO A 22 19.78 -23.58 -25.45
CA PRO A 22 20.48 -22.61 -26.30
C PRO A 22 19.63 -21.40 -26.72
N ALA A 23 18.31 -21.50 -26.63
CA ALA A 23 17.37 -20.43 -26.97
C ALA A 23 16.70 -19.79 -25.74
N ILE A 24 16.93 -20.31 -24.53
CA ILE A 24 16.18 -19.93 -23.34
C ILE A 24 17.12 -19.68 -22.17
N LEU A 25 17.08 -18.43 -21.70
CA LEU A 25 17.57 -18.01 -20.40
C LEU A 25 16.37 -17.64 -19.53
N THR A 26 16.42 -17.95 -18.24
CA THR A 26 15.41 -17.55 -17.27
C THR A 26 16.03 -16.70 -16.18
N CYS A 27 15.34 -15.67 -15.69
CA CYS A 27 15.79 -14.90 -14.54
C CYS A 27 14.58 -14.44 -13.73
N THR A 28 14.78 -14.20 -12.44
CA THR A 28 13.77 -13.60 -11.58
C THR A 28 13.84 -12.08 -11.69
N VAL A 29 12.72 -11.42 -11.96
CA VAL A 29 12.68 -9.96 -11.95
C VAL A 29 12.84 -9.47 -10.51
N PRO A 30 13.81 -8.59 -10.20
CA PRO A 30 14.04 -8.13 -8.84
C PRO A 30 12.90 -7.19 -8.39
N ALA A 31 12.77 -7.00 -7.08
CA ALA A 31 11.84 -6.03 -6.54
C ALA A 31 12.19 -4.62 -7.04
N TRP A 32 11.20 -3.91 -7.57
CA TRP A 32 11.41 -2.60 -8.17
C TRP A 32 11.41 -1.49 -7.11
N GLN A 33 12.52 -0.75 -7.02
CA GLN A 33 12.72 0.32 -6.04
C GLN A 33 12.94 1.69 -6.69
N SER A 34 12.34 1.90 -7.87
CA SER A 34 12.43 3.16 -8.61
C SER A 34 11.03 3.70 -8.93
N SER A 35 10.90 5.03 -9.01
CA SER A 35 9.67 5.71 -9.42
C SER A 35 9.37 5.49 -10.92
N THR A 36 10.39 5.21 -11.72
CA THR A 36 10.23 4.99 -13.15
C THR A 36 9.61 3.62 -13.40
N ARG A 37 8.46 3.53 -14.06
CA ARG A 37 7.81 2.23 -14.35
C ARG A 37 8.47 1.43 -15.45
N ARG A 38 9.03 2.11 -16.44
CA ARG A 38 9.65 1.46 -17.59
C ARG A 38 11.12 1.20 -17.28
N ALA A 39 11.51 -0.07 -17.34
CA ALA A 39 12.89 -0.49 -17.27
C ALA A 39 13.33 -1.07 -18.60
N TYR A 40 14.57 -0.81 -18.97
CA TYR A 40 15.23 -1.45 -20.10
C TYR A 40 15.99 -2.66 -19.58
N VAL A 41 15.86 -3.78 -20.27
CA VAL A 41 16.52 -5.03 -19.94
C VAL A 41 17.74 -5.16 -20.82
N GLN A 42 18.89 -5.43 -20.20
CA GLN A 42 20.13 -5.71 -20.88
C GLN A 42 20.63 -7.08 -20.41
N LEU A 43 21.08 -7.89 -21.35
CA LEU A 43 21.78 -9.13 -21.02
C LEU A 43 23.27 -8.83 -20.86
N LEU A 44 23.85 -9.31 -19.78
CA LEU A 44 25.26 -9.12 -19.47
C LEU A 44 25.98 -10.46 -19.47
N ASP A 45 27.16 -10.50 -20.08
CA ASP A 45 28.11 -11.60 -19.97
C ASP A 45 29.43 -11.05 -19.41
N LEU A 46 29.81 -11.49 -18.21
CA LEU A 46 31.00 -10.97 -17.49
C LEU A 46 31.08 -9.43 -17.47
N ASN A 47 29.96 -8.76 -17.18
CA ASN A 47 29.77 -7.29 -17.20
C ASN A 47 29.81 -6.61 -18.57
N ARG A 48 29.90 -7.37 -19.66
CA ARG A 48 29.74 -6.84 -21.02
C ARG A 48 28.29 -6.91 -21.45
N VAL A 49 27.74 -5.79 -21.91
CA VAL A 49 26.40 -5.75 -22.53
C VAL A 49 26.43 -6.54 -23.83
N LEU A 50 25.59 -7.57 -23.90
CA LEU A 50 25.36 -8.32 -25.12
C LEU A 50 24.31 -7.61 -25.98
N SER A 51 24.61 -7.44 -27.27
CA SER A 51 23.66 -6.89 -28.22
C SER A 51 22.54 -7.90 -28.49
N ILE A 52 21.30 -7.52 -28.17
CA ILE A 52 20.13 -8.33 -28.48
C ILE A 52 19.62 -7.92 -29.88
N PRO A 53 19.55 -8.84 -30.86
CA PRO A 53 19.22 -8.49 -32.25
C PRO A 53 17.83 -7.86 -32.43
N THR A 54 16.89 -8.18 -31.54
CA THR A 54 15.49 -7.72 -31.60
C THR A 54 15.27 -6.31 -31.04
N GLY A 55 16.35 -5.59 -30.70
CA GLY A 55 16.29 -4.23 -30.17
C GLY A 55 16.23 -4.16 -28.64
N ASN A 56 15.81 -3.00 -28.12
CA ASN A 56 15.76 -2.76 -26.68
C ASN A 56 14.57 -3.51 -26.06
N LEU A 57 14.85 -4.56 -25.29
CA LEU A 57 13.86 -5.19 -24.44
C LEU A 57 13.48 -4.22 -23.32
N SER A 58 12.18 -4.00 -23.12
CA SER A 58 11.69 -3.18 -22.01
C SER A 58 10.54 -3.86 -21.30
N LEU A 59 10.45 -3.63 -20.00
CA LEU A 59 9.38 -4.10 -19.13
C LEU A 59 8.80 -2.93 -18.36
N SER A 60 7.50 -3.03 -18.04
CA SER A 60 6.78 -2.00 -17.30
C SER A 60 6.30 -2.58 -15.98
N PHE A 61 6.78 -1.99 -14.88
CA PHE A 61 6.31 -2.31 -13.53
C PHE A 61 5.00 -1.59 -13.27
N ILE A 62 4.01 -2.35 -12.80
CA ILE A 62 2.68 -1.85 -12.43
C ILE A 62 2.57 -1.99 -10.91
N PRO A 63 2.03 -0.99 -10.20
CA PRO A 63 1.85 -1.09 -8.77
C PRO A 63 0.84 -2.20 -8.44
N GLU A 64 1.14 -2.94 -7.38
CA GLU A 64 0.29 -3.99 -6.85
C GLU A 64 0.24 -3.89 -5.34
N TRP A 65 -0.94 -4.04 -4.76
CA TRP A 65 -1.10 -4.15 -3.31
C TRP A 65 -1.49 -5.58 -2.91
N ILE A 66 -0.94 -6.03 -1.79
CA ILE A 66 -0.98 -7.42 -1.34
C ILE A 66 -1.62 -7.54 0.04
N SER A 67 -1.55 -6.52 0.87
CA SER A 67 -2.18 -6.57 2.18
C SER A 67 -2.68 -5.21 2.63
N LEU A 68 -3.63 -5.26 3.55
CA LEU A 68 -4.19 -4.10 4.22
C LEU A 68 -4.23 -4.35 5.72
N TYR A 69 -3.97 -3.31 6.50
CA TYR A 69 -4.02 -3.40 7.94
C TYR A 69 -4.28 -2.01 8.56
N PRO A 70 -5.23 -1.88 9.50
CA PRO A 70 -6.20 -2.89 9.90
C PRO A 70 -7.30 -3.12 8.87
N SER A 71 -8.07 -4.20 9.04
CA SER A 71 -9.29 -4.46 8.26
C SER A 71 -10.56 -3.86 8.89
N VAL A 72 -10.42 -3.08 9.96
CA VAL A 72 -11.53 -2.46 10.69
C VAL A 72 -11.17 -1.00 11.03
N GLY A 73 -12.16 -0.11 10.97
CA GLY A 73 -12.04 1.29 11.37
C GLY A 73 -13.31 1.86 11.96
N ASP A 74 -13.19 3.02 12.59
CA ASP A 74 -14.33 3.77 13.11
C ASP A 74 -15.15 4.37 11.96
N ARG A 75 -16.48 4.34 12.07
CA ARG A 75 -17.41 5.05 11.17
C ARG A 75 -17.12 6.55 11.05
N LEU A 76 -16.48 7.16 12.04
CA LEU A 76 -16.07 8.57 12.00
C LEU A 76 -14.78 8.82 11.23
N GLY A 77 -14.04 7.77 10.84
CA GLY A 77 -12.77 7.90 10.11
C GLY A 77 -11.82 8.87 10.78
N GLY A 78 -11.08 9.66 10.00
CA GLY A 78 -10.10 10.63 10.54
C GLY A 78 -10.67 11.79 11.38
N SER A 79 -11.99 11.96 11.46
CA SER A 79 -12.61 13.12 12.13
C SER A 79 -12.72 12.99 13.66
N ASN A 80 -12.52 11.80 14.21
CA ASN A 80 -12.60 11.52 15.66
C ASN A 80 -11.33 11.95 16.43
N GLY A 81 -10.71 13.08 16.05
CA GLY A 81 -9.46 13.55 16.65
C GLY A 81 -8.26 12.65 16.37
N GLY A 82 -8.28 11.90 15.25
CA GLY A 82 -7.20 10.98 14.87
C GLY A 82 -7.22 9.64 15.64
N ARG A 83 -8.31 9.31 16.33
CA ARG A 83 -8.47 8.03 17.04
C ARG A 83 -8.77 6.85 16.11
N SER A 84 -9.12 7.10 14.86
CA SER A 84 -9.22 6.04 13.85
C SER A 84 -7.85 5.55 13.45
N PRO A 85 -7.64 4.22 13.39
CA PRO A 85 -6.35 3.70 12.98
C PRO A 85 -6.04 4.10 11.53
N ILE A 86 -4.77 4.43 11.29
CA ILE A 86 -4.25 4.62 9.94
C ILE A 86 -4.36 3.29 9.20
N LEU A 87 -4.98 3.32 8.02
CA LEU A 87 -5.03 2.19 7.11
C LEU A 87 -3.71 2.09 6.35
N THR A 88 -2.94 1.06 6.65
CA THR A 88 -1.69 0.72 6.00
C THR A 88 -1.94 -0.26 4.86
N ILE A 89 -1.58 0.12 3.65
CA ILE A 89 -1.59 -0.73 2.47
C ILE A 89 -0.17 -1.13 2.15
N SER A 90 0.11 -2.43 2.10
CA SER A 90 1.42 -2.95 1.71
C SER A 90 1.37 -3.59 0.33
N GLY A 91 2.47 -3.46 -0.43
CA GLY A 91 2.53 -3.89 -1.81
C GLY A 91 3.92 -3.69 -2.43
N PHE A 92 3.92 -3.50 -3.75
CA PHE A 92 5.12 -3.27 -4.55
C PHE A 92 4.84 -2.22 -5.64
N GLY A 93 5.89 -1.50 -6.04
CA GLY A 93 5.85 -0.60 -7.20
C GLY A 93 5.09 0.71 -6.97
N PHE A 94 4.84 1.11 -5.72
CA PHE A 94 4.22 2.41 -5.44
C PHE A 94 5.19 3.55 -5.72
N ASP A 95 4.75 4.54 -6.49
CA ASP A 95 5.54 5.71 -6.83
C ASP A 95 5.33 6.82 -5.79
N ARG A 96 6.41 7.19 -5.08
CA ARG A 96 6.39 8.22 -4.03
C ARG A 96 6.06 9.63 -4.56
N ILE A 97 6.12 9.85 -5.86
CA ILE A 97 5.80 11.13 -6.49
C ILE A 97 4.31 11.23 -6.84
N LYS A 98 3.67 10.08 -7.09
CA LYS A 98 2.24 9.98 -7.42
C LYS A 98 1.37 10.07 -6.17
N PHE A 99 0.12 10.48 -6.39
CA PHE A 99 -0.90 10.47 -5.35
C PHE A 99 -1.75 9.23 -5.47
N TYR A 100 -2.22 8.74 -4.33
CA TYR A 100 -3.09 7.59 -4.20
C TYR A 100 -4.31 7.95 -3.37
N VAL A 101 -5.43 7.32 -3.68
CA VAL A 101 -6.68 7.40 -2.93
C VAL A 101 -7.16 5.98 -2.63
N CYS A 102 -7.63 5.77 -1.42
CA CYS A 102 -8.33 4.55 -1.03
C CYS A 102 -9.83 4.80 -1.18
N ALA A 103 -10.47 4.05 -2.07
CA ALA A 103 -11.90 4.10 -2.32
C ALA A 103 -12.60 2.95 -1.60
N PHE A 104 -13.68 3.27 -0.89
CA PHE A 104 -14.48 2.39 -0.07
C PHE A 104 -15.86 2.26 -0.70
N ASN A 105 -16.20 1.04 -1.13
CA ASN A 105 -17.48 0.72 -1.76
C ASN A 105 -18.31 -0.13 -0.80
N GLY A 106 -19.32 0.47 -0.17
CA GLY A 106 -20.21 -0.21 0.75
C GLY A 106 -21.45 -0.78 0.08
N THR A 107 -22.33 -1.34 0.90
CA THR A 107 -23.69 -1.71 0.48
C THR A 107 -24.53 -0.45 0.18
N LEU A 108 -25.63 -0.62 -0.55
CA LEU A 108 -26.58 0.46 -0.88
C LEU A 108 -25.96 1.64 -1.66
N SER A 109 -24.99 1.35 -2.53
CA SER A 109 -24.30 2.37 -3.35
C SER A 109 -23.56 3.44 -2.53
N LYS A 110 -23.32 3.19 -1.24
CA LYS A 110 -22.55 4.11 -0.41
C LYS A 110 -21.08 4.06 -0.83
N PHE A 111 -20.56 5.22 -1.18
CA PHE A 111 -19.20 5.38 -1.68
C PHE A 111 -18.48 6.47 -0.92
N SER A 112 -17.22 6.22 -0.55
CA SER A 112 -16.38 7.26 0.06
C SER A 112 -14.92 7.07 -0.33
N LYS A 113 -14.15 8.15 -0.31
CA LYS A 113 -12.73 8.18 -0.67
C LYS A 113 -11.92 8.80 0.46
N SER A 114 -10.76 8.23 0.74
CA SER A 114 -9.77 8.89 1.58
C SER A 114 -9.29 10.18 0.94
N ARG A 115 -8.58 11.01 1.72
CA ARG A 115 -7.75 12.06 1.13
C ARG A 115 -6.67 11.43 0.25
N ALA A 116 -6.26 12.16 -0.79
CA ALA A 116 -5.09 11.80 -1.58
C ALA A 116 -3.81 11.85 -0.73
N VAL A 117 -2.97 10.83 -0.84
CA VAL A 117 -1.70 10.69 -0.13
C VAL A 117 -0.60 10.22 -1.07
N LYS A 118 0.65 10.51 -0.74
CA LYS A 118 1.80 9.90 -1.41
C LYS A 118 2.17 8.59 -0.73
N ALA A 119 2.77 7.67 -1.47
CA ALA A 119 3.33 6.46 -0.87
C ALA A 119 4.45 6.84 0.12
N SER A 120 4.49 6.16 1.27
CA SER A 120 5.55 6.35 2.27
C SER A 120 6.89 5.83 1.72
N ASN A 121 6.83 4.68 1.06
CA ASN A 121 7.93 4.09 0.31
C ASN A 121 7.37 3.22 -0.85
N PHE A 122 8.23 2.51 -1.58
CA PHE A 122 7.83 1.67 -2.73
C PHE A 122 6.93 0.48 -2.37
N ASN A 123 6.78 0.19 -1.08
CA ASN A 123 6.06 -0.96 -0.55
C ASN A 123 4.88 -0.60 0.35
N MET A 124 4.65 0.69 0.64
CA MET A 124 3.68 1.09 1.65
C MET A 124 3.00 2.43 1.34
N ILE A 125 1.68 2.45 1.51
CA ILE A 125 0.85 3.67 1.49
C ILE A 125 0.06 3.73 2.79
N LEU A 126 -0.05 4.93 3.37
CA LEU A 126 -0.77 5.19 4.61
C LEU A 126 -1.97 6.09 4.35
N PHE A 127 -3.17 5.55 4.55
CA PHE A 127 -4.43 6.27 4.37
C PHE A 127 -5.09 6.58 5.71
N THR A 128 -5.72 7.75 5.78
CA THR A 128 -6.73 8.02 6.81
C THR A 128 -8.09 7.64 6.25
N PRO A 129 -8.83 6.69 6.86
CA PRO A 129 -10.18 6.36 6.42
C PRO A 129 -11.09 7.60 6.43
N PRO A 130 -11.99 7.75 5.44
CA PRO A 130 -12.93 8.85 5.43
C PRO A 130 -13.98 8.70 6.53
N VAL A 131 -14.70 9.79 6.80
CA VAL A 131 -15.95 9.71 7.56
C VAL A 131 -16.92 8.83 6.75
N TRP A 132 -17.32 7.73 7.35
CA TRP A 132 -18.34 6.86 6.77
C TRP A 132 -19.73 7.30 7.22
N ASP A 133 -19.94 7.53 8.51
CA ASP A 133 -21.22 7.97 9.07
C ASP A 133 -21.01 8.78 10.35
N ASN A 134 -21.47 10.03 10.33
CA ASN A 134 -21.49 10.94 11.48
C ASN A 134 -22.92 11.36 11.88
N PHE A 135 -23.95 10.74 11.30
CA PHE A 135 -25.34 11.10 11.55
C PHE A 135 -26.05 10.12 12.47
N SER A 136 -25.70 8.82 12.40
CA SER A 136 -26.31 7.86 13.33
C SER A 136 -25.92 8.21 14.76
N GLN A 137 -26.85 8.03 15.69
CA GLN A 137 -26.59 8.19 17.12
C GLN A 137 -25.50 7.23 17.60
N TRP A 138 -24.85 7.56 18.72
CA TRP A 138 -23.84 6.70 19.33
C TRP A 138 -24.44 5.32 19.66
N GLY A 139 -23.75 4.25 19.26
CA GLY A 139 -24.18 2.87 19.51
C GLY A 139 -25.27 2.35 18.56
N SER A 140 -25.94 3.20 17.78
CA SER A 140 -26.96 2.77 16.81
C SER A 140 -26.40 2.41 15.44
N PHE A 141 -25.12 2.71 15.18
CA PHE A 141 -24.50 2.36 13.91
C PHE A 141 -24.29 0.84 13.79
N HIS A 142 -24.82 0.29 12.71
CA HIS A 142 -24.57 -1.09 12.30
C HIS A 142 -23.25 -1.18 11.54
N THR A 143 -22.45 -2.20 11.85
CA THR A 143 -21.20 -2.49 11.14
C THR A 143 -21.46 -2.54 9.64
N ALA A 144 -20.65 -1.79 8.88
CA ALA A 144 -20.76 -1.72 7.44
C ALA A 144 -19.53 -2.35 6.79
N ASP A 145 -19.75 -3.45 6.06
CA ASP A 145 -18.73 -4.06 5.22
C ASP A 145 -18.53 -3.24 3.95
N THR A 146 -17.27 -3.01 3.60
CA THR A 146 -16.88 -2.28 2.39
C THR A 146 -15.81 -3.03 1.63
N ASN A 147 -15.87 -2.95 0.30
CA ASN A 147 -14.79 -3.36 -0.57
C ASN A 147 -13.83 -2.19 -0.77
N ILE A 148 -12.54 -2.43 -0.60
CA ILE A 148 -11.51 -1.44 -0.85
C ILE A 148 -10.94 -1.58 -2.27
N SER A 149 -10.70 -0.44 -2.90
CA SER A 149 -9.83 -0.34 -4.08
C SER A 149 -8.87 0.82 -3.93
N ILE A 150 -7.62 0.63 -4.34
CA ILE A 150 -6.62 1.69 -4.38
C ILE A 150 -6.59 2.28 -5.79
N LEU A 151 -6.65 3.60 -5.85
CA LEU A 151 -6.63 4.39 -7.08
C LEU A 151 -5.36 5.22 -7.08
N GLU A 152 -4.58 5.15 -8.14
CA GLU A 152 -3.47 6.05 -8.40
C GLU A 152 -3.96 7.23 -9.24
N ILE A 153 -3.55 8.43 -8.88
CA ILE A 153 -3.84 9.65 -9.62
C ILE A 153 -2.60 10.00 -10.45
N ASP A 154 -2.76 10.05 -11.77
CA ASP A 154 -1.68 10.46 -12.65
C ASP A 154 -1.52 11.98 -12.74
N SER A 155 -0.59 12.46 -13.57
CA SER A 155 -0.32 13.90 -13.71
C SER A 155 -1.45 14.69 -14.37
N SER A 156 -2.40 14.01 -15.04
CA SER A 156 -3.61 14.61 -15.60
C SER A 156 -4.78 14.62 -14.62
N GLY A 157 -4.62 14.00 -13.44
CA GLY A 157 -5.70 13.82 -12.47
C GLY A 157 -6.57 12.58 -12.73
N LEU A 158 -6.25 11.77 -13.75
CA LEU A 158 -6.99 10.55 -14.04
C LEU A 158 -6.68 9.49 -12.98
N GLU A 159 -7.73 8.82 -12.51
CA GLU A 159 -7.65 7.74 -11.53
C GLU A 159 -7.50 6.39 -12.24
N GLN A 160 -6.45 5.65 -11.87
CA GLN A 160 -6.17 4.31 -12.37
C GLN A 160 -6.19 3.31 -11.21
N LYS A 161 -6.95 2.22 -11.36
CA LYS A 161 -7.03 1.20 -10.31
C LYS A 161 -5.70 0.46 -10.18
N VAL A 162 -5.11 0.49 -8.99
CA VAL A 162 -3.94 -0.30 -8.63
C VAL A 162 -4.35 -1.77 -8.51
N ARG A 163 -3.53 -2.68 -9.05
CA ARG A 163 -3.82 -4.11 -9.01
C ARG A 163 -3.84 -4.59 -7.56
N GLY A 164 -4.86 -5.38 -7.21
CA GLY A 164 -4.97 -6.01 -5.89
C GLY A 164 -4.99 -7.52 -6.03
N ALA A 165 -4.28 -8.20 -5.14
CA ALA A 165 -4.26 -9.67 -5.11
C ALA A 165 -5.62 -10.29 -4.73
N PHE A 166 -6.51 -9.53 -4.07
CA PHE A 166 -7.83 -10.01 -3.62
C PHE A 166 -8.83 -8.86 -3.40
N LEU A 167 -10.11 -9.23 -3.28
CA LEU A 167 -11.15 -8.33 -2.76
C LEU A 167 -10.91 -8.12 -1.26
N ALA A 168 -10.22 -7.03 -0.95
CA ALA A 168 -10.06 -6.54 0.40
C ALA A 168 -11.41 -6.14 1.00
N LYS A 169 -11.75 -6.74 2.14
CA LYS A 169 -12.86 -6.28 2.97
C LYS A 169 -12.32 -5.35 4.06
N TYR A 170 -13.05 -4.27 4.29
CA TYR A 170 -12.83 -3.35 5.39
C TYR A 170 -14.15 -3.02 6.06
N GLN A 171 -14.16 -3.07 7.39
CA GLN A 171 -15.38 -2.87 8.16
C GLN A 171 -15.33 -1.52 8.85
N PHE A 172 -16.33 -0.69 8.61
CA PHE A 172 -16.62 0.43 9.48
C PHE A 172 -17.45 -0.08 10.65
N VAL A 173 -17.01 0.19 11.87
CA VAL A 173 -17.70 -0.16 13.12
C VAL A 173 -18.05 1.09 13.91
N ASP A 174 -18.97 0.96 14.86
CA ASP A 174 -19.23 2.01 15.84
C ASP A 174 -17.97 2.25 16.70
N ILE A 175 -17.77 3.47 17.19
CA ILE A 175 -16.61 3.86 18.00
C ILE A 175 -16.42 2.93 19.22
N ASN A 176 -17.53 2.45 19.78
CA ASN A 176 -17.57 1.61 20.99
C ASN A 176 -17.41 0.11 20.67
N LYS A 177 -17.33 -0.25 19.39
CA LYS A 177 -17.11 -1.62 18.90
C LYS A 177 -15.73 -1.79 18.27
N ARG A 178 -14.82 -0.84 18.49
CA ARG A 178 -13.45 -0.95 17.99
C ARG A 178 -12.72 -2.03 18.77
N PRO A 179 -12.03 -2.98 18.10
CA PRO A 179 -11.18 -3.91 18.80
C PRO A 179 -10.08 -3.12 19.52
N SER A 180 -9.94 -3.32 20.83
CA SER A 180 -8.87 -2.72 21.61
C SER A 180 -7.51 -3.24 21.11
N PHE A 181 -6.49 -2.40 21.14
CA PHE A 181 -5.13 -2.87 20.88
C PHE A 181 -4.66 -3.70 22.07
N GLN A 182 -4.15 -4.89 21.82
CA GLN A 182 -3.40 -5.64 22.83
C GLN A 182 -1.94 -5.66 22.40
N ILE A 183 -1.06 -5.14 23.25
CA ILE A 183 0.38 -5.29 23.05
C ILE A 183 0.68 -6.78 23.21
N SER A 184 0.99 -7.45 22.11
CA SER A 184 1.21 -8.89 22.12
C SER A 184 2.62 -9.28 22.54
N SER A 185 3.61 -8.44 22.22
CA SER A 185 5.00 -8.68 22.63
C SER A 185 5.89 -7.44 22.43
N LEU A 186 6.84 -7.28 23.34
CA LEU A 186 7.99 -6.38 23.22
C LEU A 186 9.21 -7.25 22.94
N LEU A 187 9.72 -7.24 21.72
CA LEU A 187 10.96 -7.92 21.37
C LEU A 187 12.10 -6.90 21.45
N ALA A 188 12.86 -6.92 22.54
CA ALA A 188 14.13 -6.23 22.60
C ALA A 188 15.18 -7.06 21.84
N ASN A 189 15.71 -6.52 20.74
CA ASN A 189 16.96 -7.02 20.18
C ASN A 189 18.08 -6.03 20.53
N GLY A 190 19.34 -6.46 20.43
CA GLY A 190 20.51 -5.59 20.72
C GLY A 190 20.64 -4.34 19.83
N LYS A 191 19.67 -4.06 18.96
CA LYS A 191 19.55 -2.87 18.11
C LYS A 191 18.30 -2.02 18.40
N GLY A 192 17.46 -2.41 19.37
CA GLY A 192 16.27 -1.65 19.77
C GLY A 192 15.07 -2.52 20.20
N ILE A 193 14.00 -1.85 20.62
CA ILE A 193 12.73 -2.50 20.98
C ILE A 193 11.82 -2.52 19.76
N ILE A 194 11.45 -3.71 19.31
CA ILE A 194 10.38 -3.93 18.34
C ILE A 194 9.09 -4.22 19.12
N THR A 195 8.16 -3.28 19.11
CA THR A 195 6.82 -3.48 19.68
C THR A 195 5.91 -4.03 18.59
N ILE A 196 5.39 -5.24 18.79
CA ILE A 196 4.36 -5.80 17.91
C ILE A 196 3.01 -5.54 18.57
N PHE A 197 2.18 -4.74 17.90
CA PHE A 197 0.79 -4.50 18.27
C PHE A 197 -0.09 -5.50 17.54
N ASN A 198 -0.79 -6.35 18.27
CA ASN A 198 -1.86 -7.17 17.70
C ASN A 198 -3.20 -6.52 18.07
N PHE A 199 -4.15 -6.54 17.13
CA PHE A 199 -5.53 -6.25 17.53
C PHE A 199 -6.00 -7.35 18.47
N ALA A 200 -6.65 -6.97 19.57
CA ALA A 200 -7.36 -7.95 20.38
C ALA A 200 -8.33 -8.68 19.44
N LYS A 201 -8.26 -10.02 19.45
CA LYS A 201 -9.21 -10.86 18.68
C LYS A 201 -10.66 -10.58 19.07
N ASN A 202 -10.87 -10.10 20.29
CA ASN A 202 -12.16 -9.78 20.84
C ASN A 202 -12.31 -8.27 20.94
N ILE A 203 -13.39 -7.75 20.36
CA ILE A 203 -13.91 -6.43 20.69
C ILE A 203 -14.26 -6.47 22.18
N SER A 204 -13.66 -5.60 22.99
CA SER A 204 -14.07 -5.42 24.38
C SER A 204 -15.58 -5.24 24.42
N THR A 205 -16.29 -6.07 25.17
CA THR A 205 -17.73 -5.90 25.40
C THR A 205 -18.04 -4.71 26.32
N GLY A 206 -17.02 -4.16 27.00
CA GLY A 206 -17.14 -2.94 27.77
C GLY A 206 -17.05 -1.72 26.86
N THR A 207 -17.93 -0.76 27.09
CA THR A 207 -17.72 0.65 26.72
C THR A 207 -16.34 1.04 27.21
N ASN A 208 -15.43 1.33 26.28
CA ASN A 208 -14.16 1.96 26.58
C ASN A 208 -14.47 3.25 27.37
N GLU A 209 -13.81 3.45 28.51
CA GLU A 209 -14.01 4.58 29.45
C GLU A 209 -13.85 5.97 28.80
N ASP A 210 -13.44 6.02 27.53
CA ASP A 210 -13.42 7.20 26.66
C ASP A 210 -14.82 7.66 26.17
N GLY A 211 -15.90 7.04 26.67
CA GLY A 211 -17.31 7.37 26.38
C GLY A 211 -18.26 6.89 27.46
#